data_AF-U9UQT6-F1
#
_entry.id   AF-U9UQT6-F1
#
_cell.length_a   1.000
_cell.length_b   1.000
_cell.length_c   1.000
_cell.angle_alpha   90.00
_cell.angle_beta   90.00
_cell.angle_gamma   90.00
#
_symmetry.space_group_name_H-M   'P 1'
#
loop_
_entity.id
_entity.type
_entity.pdbx_description
1 polymer ?
#
loop_
_entity_poly.entity_id
_entity_poly.type
_entity_poly.pdbx_seq_one_letter_code
_entity_poly.pdbx_strand_id
1 'polypeptide(L)'
;MESHWNNYFEETRPGDYRFIGFYHYRLQQDDFTFSFMKESNRLKKNLDNIVKNGSDEMRNSAKQLSNSFKVVFIRVFNNYFLWEA
;
A
#
# COMPACT_ATOMS: atom_id res chain seq x y z
N MET A 1 -10.01 -17.36 9.70
CA MET A 1 -9.04 -16.25 9.71
C MET A 1 -9.69 -15.12 8.92
N GLU A 2 -10.10 -14.04 9.56
CA GLU A 2 -10.68 -12.91 8.85
C GLU A 2 -9.62 -12.28 7.97
N SER A 3 -9.75 -12.51 6.66
CA SER A 3 -8.93 -11.93 5.62
C SER A 3 -9.35 -10.47 5.39
N HIS A 4 -9.38 -9.64 6.43
CA HIS A 4 -9.74 -8.25 6.28
C HIS A 4 -8.52 -7.41 5.89
N TRP A 5 -8.63 -6.69 4.78
CA TRP A 5 -7.80 -5.53 4.50
C TRP A 5 -8.33 -4.31 5.27
N ASN A 6 -7.57 -3.22 5.30
CA ASN A 6 -7.91 -1.98 5.98
C ASN A 6 -9.15 -1.33 5.35
N ASN A 7 -9.94 -0.64 6.18
CA ASN A 7 -11.18 0.05 5.76
C ASN A 7 -10.95 1.08 4.66
N TYR A 8 -9.73 1.61 4.50
CA TYR A 8 -9.35 2.41 3.33
C TYR A 8 -9.82 1.78 2.00
N PHE A 9 -9.71 0.46 1.85
CA PHE A 9 -10.09 -0.26 0.62
C PHE A 9 -11.58 -0.60 0.53
N GLU A 10 -12.34 -0.40 1.61
CA GLU A 10 -13.81 -0.48 1.61
C GLU A 10 -14.43 0.88 1.30
N GLU A 11 -13.80 1.95 1.81
CA GLU A 11 -14.29 3.32 1.71
C GLU A 11 -13.82 4.04 0.44
N THR A 12 -12.75 3.53 -0.20
CA THR A 12 -12.20 4.08 -1.45
C THR A 12 -12.62 3.22 -2.62
N ARG A 13 -13.03 3.84 -3.74
CA ARG A 13 -13.31 3.09 -4.96
C ARG A 13 -12.01 2.47 -5.51
N PRO A 14 -12.04 1.25 -6.08
CA PRO A 14 -10.84 0.57 -6.56
C PRO A 14 -9.95 1.43 -7.47
N GLY A 15 -10.52 2.12 -8.45
CA GLY A 15 -9.77 3.00 -9.36
C GLY A 15 -9.03 4.17 -8.69
N ASP A 16 -9.44 4.53 -7.47
CA ASP A 16 -8.90 5.63 -6.67
C ASP A 16 -7.87 5.17 -5.62
N TYR A 17 -7.50 3.88 -5.62
CA TYR A 17 -6.42 3.40 -4.77
C TYR A 17 -5.11 4.12 -5.09
N ARG A 18 -4.52 4.75 -4.07
CA ARG A 18 -3.27 5.50 -4.17
C ARG A 18 -2.44 5.30 -2.91
N PHE A 19 -1.12 5.24 -3.07
CA PHE A 19 -0.19 5.13 -1.95
C PHE A 19 -0.39 6.27 -0.94
N ILE A 20 -0.45 7.52 -1.43
CA ILE A 20 -0.64 8.70 -0.58
C ILE A 20 -2.00 8.69 0.12
N GLY A 21 -3.06 8.19 -0.54
CA GLY A 21 -4.38 8.04 0.06
C GLY A 21 -4.37 7.05 1.22
N PHE A 22 -3.77 5.88 1.01
CA PHE A 22 -3.58 4.90 2.08
C PHE A 22 -2.74 5.46 3.24
N TYR A 23 -1.67 6.20 2.94
CA TYR A 23 -0.82 6.79 3.98
C TYR A 23 -1.56 7.88 4.79
N HIS A 24 -2.34 8.74 4.13
CA HIS A 24 -3.20 9.71 4.82
C HIS A 24 -4.25 9.04 5.71
N TYR A 25 -4.90 7.97 5.22
CA TYR A 25 -5.78 7.16 6.06
C TYR A 25 -5.05 6.61 7.29
N ARG A 26 -3.84 6.07 7.09
CA ARG A 26 -3.02 5.50 8.17
C ARG A 26 -2.60 6.55 9.19
N LEU A 27 -2.29 7.78 8.79
CA LEU A 27 -1.94 8.88 9.70
C LEU A 27 -3.04 9.18 10.74
N GLN A 28 -4.28 8.82 10.46
CA GLN A 28 -5.43 9.04 11.34
C GLN A 28 -5.68 7.90 12.32
N GLN A 29 -4.93 6.79 12.24
CA GLN A 29 -5.14 5.60 13.06
C GLN A 29 -4.21 5.62 14.29
N ASP A 30 -4.71 5.16 15.43
CA ASP A 30 -3.97 5.19 16.70
C ASP A 30 -2.68 4.32 16.69
N ASP A 31 -2.65 3.26 15.87
CA ASP A 31 -1.50 2.36 15.75
C ASP A 31 -0.52 2.77 14.62
N PHE A 32 -0.64 4.02 14.14
CA PHE A 32 0.23 4.56 13.11
C PHE A 32 1.70 4.55 13.55
N THR A 33 2.59 4.18 12.62
CA THR A 33 4.01 4.30 12.84
C THR A 33 4.63 5.29 11.87
N PHE A 34 5.48 6.21 12.36
CA PHE A 34 6.27 7.11 11.52
C PHE A 34 7.37 6.39 10.70
N SER A 35 7.33 5.05 10.63
CA SER A 35 8.26 4.25 9.84
C SER A 35 7.66 3.96 8.47
N PHE A 36 8.21 4.61 7.45
CA PHE A 36 7.84 4.36 6.05
C PHE A 36 7.88 2.87 5.70
N MET A 37 8.91 2.14 6.15
CA MET A 37 9.05 0.71 5.89
C MET A 37 7.92 -0.12 6.53
N LYS A 38 7.52 0.20 7.76
CA LYS A 38 6.42 -0.52 8.44
C LYS A 38 5.08 -0.26 7.75
N GLU A 39 4.75 0.99 7.44
CA GLU A 39 3.50 1.34 6.76
C GLU A 39 3.46 0.81 5.32
N SER A 40 4.59 0.80 4.62
CA SER A 40 4.75 0.15 3.31
C SER A 40 4.50 -1.36 3.37
N ASN A 41 5.03 -2.03 4.38
CA ASN A 41 4.80 -3.46 4.59
C ASN A 41 3.33 -3.76 4.92
N ARG A 42 2.67 -2.88 5.69
CA ARG A 42 1.21 -2.98 5.91
C ARG A 42 0.47 -2.86 4.59
N LEU A 43 0.76 -1.83 3.78
CA LEU A 43 0.14 -1.67 2.47
C LEU A 43 0.31 -2.93 1.61
N LYS A 44 1.54 -3.45 1.50
CA LYS A 44 1.82 -4.68 0.74
C LYS A 44 0.96 -5.86 1.19
N LYS A 45 0.85 -6.11 2.49
CA LYS A 45 0.01 -7.20 3.04
C LYS A 45 -1.47 -7.03 2.67
N ASN A 46 -1.97 -5.80 2.70
CA ASN A 46 -3.36 -5.51 2.31
C ASN A 46 -3.59 -5.77 0.83
N LEU A 47 -2.68 -5.31 -0.04
CA LEU A 47 -2.77 -5.55 -1.48
C LEU A 47 -2.66 -7.04 -1.80
N ASP A 48 -1.75 -7.78 -1.16
CA ASP A 48 -1.63 -9.23 -1.34
C ASP A 48 -2.91 -9.96 -0.93
N ASN A 49 -3.59 -9.49 0.12
CA ASN A 49 -4.87 -10.04 0.56
C ASN A 49 -6.01 -9.71 -0.44
N ILE A 50 -6.08 -8.46 -0.92
CA ILE A 50 -7.06 -8.05 -1.94
C ILE A 50 -6.86 -8.83 -3.24
N VAL A 51 -5.61 -9.04 -3.66
CA VAL A 51 -5.31 -9.83 -4.87
C VAL A 51 -5.82 -11.26 -4.75
N LYS A 52 -5.78 -11.85 -3.55
CA LYS A 52 -6.28 -13.21 -3.30
C LYS A 52 -7.80 -13.26 -3.18
N ASN A 53 -8.41 -12.34 -2.44
CA ASN A 53 -9.78 -12.50 -1.95
C ASN A 53 -10.76 -11.40 -2.41
N GLY A 54 -10.29 -10.32 -3.02
CA GLY A 54 -11.13 -9.20 -3.49
C GLY A 54 -11.88 -9.49 -4.78
N SER A 55 -12.78 -8.57 -5.15
CA SER A 55 -13.46 -8.58 -6.45
C SER A 55 -12.46 -8.36 -7.59
N ASP A 56 -12.85 -8.66 -8.83
CA ASP A 56 -11.97 -8.49 -9.99
C ASP A 56 -11.50 -7.03 -10.17
N GLU A 57 -12.37 -6.06 -9.89
CA GLU A 57 -12.03 -4.63 -9.94
C GLU A 57 -11.01 -4.26 -8.86
N MET A 58 -11.22 -4.73 -7.62
CA MET A 58 -10.29 -4.51 -6.52
C MET A 58 -8.94 -5.17 -6.80
N ARG A 59 -8.94 -6.40 -7.32
CA ARG A 59 -7.73 -7.14 -7.68
C ARG A 59 -6.92 -6.42 -8.75
N ASN A 60 -7.57 -5.94 -9.80
CA ASN A 60 -6.91 -5.21 -10.88
C ASN A 60 -6.28 -3.91 -10.36
N SER A 61 -7.03 -3.15 -9.57
CA SER A 61 -6.55 -1.89 -8.99
C SER A 61 -5.42 -2.12 -7.96
N ALA A 62 -5.52 -3.18 -7.14
CA ALA A 62 -4.47 -3.55 -6.19
C ALA A 62 -3.17 -3.97 -6.89
N LYS A 63 -3.26 -4.71 -8.01
CA LYS A 63 -2.08 -5.03 -8.85
C LYS A 63 -1.45 -3.77 -9.43
N GLN A 64 -2.24 -2.83 -9.94
CA GLN A 64 -1.74 -1.55 -10.46
C GLN A 64 -1.03 -0.72 -9.38
N LEU A 65 -1.64 -0.61 -8.18
CA LEU A 65 -1.03 0.09 -7.07
C LEU A 65 0.26 -0.61 -6.59
N SER A 66 0.28 -1.94 -6.51
CA SER A 66 1.46 -2.71 -6.12
C SER A 66 2.64 -2.50 -7.09
N ASN A 67 2.37 -2.49 -8.39
CA ASN A 67 3.39 -2.20 -9.41
C ASN A 67 3.92 -0.77 -9.29
N SER A 68 3.03 0.21 -9.10
CA SER A 68 3.40 1.61 -8.89
C SER A 68 4.26 1.79 -7.63
N PHE A 69 3.91 1.07 -6.55
CA PHE A 69 4.62 1.10 -5.29
C PHE A 69 6.03 0.51 -5.40
N LYS A 70 6.24 -0.59 -6.12
CA LYS A 70 7.58 -1.15 -6.37
C LYS A 70 8.50 -0.14 -7.07
N VAL A 71 7.97 0.60 -8.04
CA VAL A 71 8.74 1.65 -8.74
C VAL A 71 9.18 2.75 -7.78
N VAL A 72 8.28 3.22 -6.91
CA VAL A 72 8.60 4.23 -5.89
C VAL A 72 9.61 3.70 -4.87
N PHE A 73 9.41 2.49 -4.35
CA PHE A 73 10.29 1.88 -3.36
C PHE A 73 11.71 1.71 -3.91
N ILE A 74 11.87 1.20 -5.13
CA ILE A 74 13.18 1.06 -5.79
C ILE A 74 13.84 2.43 -5.99
N ARG A 75 13.08 3.44 -6.44
CA ARG A 75 13.63 4.80 -6.64
C ARG A 75 14.11 5.44 -5.33
N VAL A 76 13.31 5.34 -4.28
CA VAL A 76 13.68 5.86 -2.95
C VAL A 76 14.90 5.11 -2.42
N PHE A 77 14.89 3.78 -2.46
CA PHE A 77 15.99 2.96 -1.96
C PHE A 77 17.29 3.20 -2.73
N ASN A 78 17.24 3.30 -4.07
CA ASN A 78 18.41 3.58 -4.89
C ASN A 78 18.96 5.01 -4.68
N ASN A 79 18.09 6.01 -4.45
CA ASN A 79 18.53 7.37 -4.15
C ASN A 79 19.20 7.50 -2.77
N TYR A 80 18.85 6.67 -1.79
CA TYR A 80 19.56 6.64 -0.51
C TYR A 80 20.88 5.86 -0.56
N PHE A 81 21.05 4.94 -1.51
CA PHE A 81 22.25 4.10 -1.61
C PHE A 81 23.37 4.70 -2.50
N LEU A 82 23.04 5.60 -3.42
CA LEU A 82 24.03 6.25 -4.32
C LEU A 82 24.76 7.46 -3.70
N TRP A 83 24.47 7.82 -2.45
CA TRP A 83 25.23 8.84 -1.69
C TRP A 83 26.27 8.25 -0.74
N GLU A 84 26.34 6.91 -0.62
CA GLU A 84 27.34 6.20 0.20
C GLU A 84 28.32 5.33 -0.61
N ALA A 85 28.42 5.54 -1.93
CA ALA A 85 29.30 4.80 -2.84
C ALA A 85 30.40 5.68 -3.43
#